data_AF-A0A8B7XYY8-F1
#
_entry.id   AF-A0A8B7XYY8-F1
#
_cell.length_a   1.000
_cell.length_b   1.000
_cell.length_c   1.000
_cell.angle_alpha   90.00
_cell.angle_beta   90.00
_cell.angle_gamma   90.00
#
_symmetry.space_group_name_H-M   'P 1'
#
loop_
_entity.id
_entity.type
_entity.pdbx_description
1 polymer ?
#
loop_
_entity_poly.entity_id
_entity_poly.type
_entity_poly.pdbx_seq_one_letter_code
_entity_poly.pdbx_strand_id
1 'polypeptide(L)'
;MSKIDKLRLLRSLLRELREAKMSSPRNTMAYGYLMDQFRKNQVTSEKFCKEHNEMWHQAQTYLCMLKSTREHEALQAAYKRGERTVEESAKLVGLKIPKPYEE
;
A
#
# COMPACT_ATOMS: atom_id res chain seq x y z
N MET A 1 15.89 -11.84 8.77
CA MET A 1 14.51 -11.67 8.29
C MET A 1 13.65 -12.81 8.83
N SER A 2 12.76 -12.54 9.80
CA SER A 2 11.92 -13.61 10.38
C SER A 2 10.98 -14.17 9.31
N LYS A 3 10.91 -15.50 9.17
CA LYS A 3 9.89 -16.16 8.35
C LYS A 3 8.50 -15.68 8.81
N ILE A 4 7.80 -14.95 7.96
CA ILE A 4 6.42 -14.55 8.22
C ILE A 4 5.56 -15.81 8.05
N ASP A 5 4.91 -16.25 9.12
CA ASP A 5 3.97 -17.38 9.07
C ASP A 5 2.91 -17.16 7.98
N LYS A 6 2.55 -18.21 7.23
CA LYS A 6 1.57 -18.14 6.12
C LYS A 6 0.25 -17.51 6.54
N LEU A 7 -0.21 -17.82 7.75
CA LEU A 7 -1.43 -17.25 8.33
C LEU A 7 -1.26 -15.75 8.67
N ARG A 8 -0.07 -15.33 9.12
CA ARG A 8 0.23 -13.91 9.35
C ARG A 8 0.26 -13.13 8.03
N LEU A 9 0.80 -13.74 6.96
CA LEU A 9 0.82 -13.14 5.62
C LEU A 9 -0.61 -12.94 5.09
N LEU A 10 -1.44 -13.99 5.16
CA LEU A 10 -2.84 -13.91 4.76
C LEU A 10 -3.60 -12.85 5.57
N ARG A 11 -3.45 -12.83 6.90
CA ARG A 11 -4.08 -11.81 7.76
C ARG A 11 -3.64 -10.40 7.39
N SER A 12 -2.37 -10.22 7.07
CA SER A 12 -1.84 -8.91 6.65
C SER A 12 -2.41 -8.47 5.30
N LEU A 13 -2.49 -9.37 4.31
CA LEU A 13 -3.12 -9.10 3.02
C LEU A 13 -4.61 -8.72 3.17
N LEU A 14 -5.34 -9.46 4.01
CA LEU A 14 -6.75 -9.18 4.29
C LEU A 14 -6.95 -7.84 5.01
N ARG A 15 -5.98 -7.43 5.85
CA ARG A 15 -5.98 -6.11 6.48
C ARG A 15 -5.78 -5.03 5.44
N GLU A 16 -4.75 -5.11 4.61
CA GLU A 16 -4.51 -4.09 3.56
C GLU A 16 -5.69 -3.98 2.58
N LEU A 17 -6.32 -5.10 2.21
CA LEU A 17 -7.52 -5.07 1.37
C LEU A 17 -8.71 -4.36 2.04
N ARG A 18 -8.82 -4.44 3.37
CA ARG A 18 -9.83 -3.72 4.14
C ARG A 18 -9.51 -2.23 4.23
N GLU A 19 -8.25 -1.87 4.39
CA GLU A 19 -7.83 -0.47 4.41
C GLU A 19 -8.03 0.19 3.03
N ALA A 20 -7.77 -0.55 1.94
CA ALA A 20 -7.93 -0.06 0.57
C ALA A 20 -9.40 0.08 0.12
N LYS A 21 -10.32 -0.72 0.68
CA LYS A 21 -11.75 -0.63 0.40
C LYS A 21 -12.51 -0.53 1.72
N MET A 22 -13.06 0.65 2.03
CA MET A 22 -13.92 0.94 3.19
C MET A 22 -15.15 0.03 3.40
N SER A 23 -15.35 -0.99 2.55
CA SER A 23 -16.42 -1.99 2.65
C SER A 23 -15.87 -3.39 2.90
N SER A 24 -16.66 -4.23 3.57
CA SER A 24 -16.30 -5.57 4.03
C SER A 24 -15.45 -6.35 3.01
N PRO A 25 -14.21 -6.77 3.37
CA PRO A 25 -13.32 -7.46 2.43
C PRO A 25 -13.93 -8.78 1.93
N ARG A 26 -14.87 -9.37 2.68
CA ARG A 26 -15.53 -10.64 2.37
C ARG A 26 -16.33 -10.63 1.06
N ASN A 27 -16.82 -9.47 0.62
CA ASN A 27 -17.62 -9.34 -0.61
C ASN A 27 -16.79 -9.00 -1.85
N THR A 28 -15.46 -8.90 -1.71
CA THR A 28 -14.59 -8.57 -2.83
C THR A 28 -14.13 -9.84 -3.55
N MET A 29 -14.18 -9.86 -4.89
CA MET A 29 -13.65 -10.96 -5.71
C MET A 29 -12.21 -11.36 -5.31
N ALA A 30 -11.40 -10.38 -4.92
CA ALA A 30 -10.05 -10.57 -4.39
C ALA A 30 -9.99 -11.47 -3.15
N TYR A 31 -10.96 -11.39 -2.24
CA TYR A 31 -11.02 -12.22 -1.04
C TYR A 31 -11.30 -13.68 -1.38
N GLY A 32 -12.26 -13.93 -2.27
CA GLY A 32 -12.57 -15.27 -2.77
C GLY A 32 -11.36 -15.91 -3.45
N TYR A 33 -10.70 -15.15 -4.34
CA TYR A 33 -9.49 -15.59 -5.02
C TYR A 33 -8.35 -15.90 -4.03
N LEU A 34 -8.06 -15.00 -3.09
CA LEU A 34 -7.02 -15.23 -2.07
C LEU A 34 -7.29 -16.50 -1.25
N MET A 35 -8.52 -16.70 -0.77
CA MET A 35 -8.86 -17.88 0.01
C MET A 35 -8.74 -19.17 -0.81
N ASP A 36 -9.16 -19.15 -2.08
CA ASP A 36 -9.01 -20.28 -3.00
C ASP A 36 -7.53 -20.61 -3.28
N GLN A 37 -6.70 -19.59 -3.57
CA GLN A 37 -5.26 -19.79 -3.78
C GLN A 37 -4.54 -20.33 -2.53
N PHE A 38 -4.85 -19.79 -1.34
CA PHE A 38 -4.25 -20.27 -0.09
C PHE A 38 -4.70 -21.69 0.27
N ARG A 39 -5.95 -22.08 -0.03
CA ARG A 39 -6.45 -23.45 0.18
C ARG A 39 -5.83 -24.44 -0.81
N LYS A 40 -5.78 -24.10 -2.10
CA LYS A 40 -5.14 -24.94 -3.13
C LYS A 40 -3.69 -25.24 -2.79
N ASN A 41 -2.93 -24.21 -2.39
CA ASN A 41 -1.51 -24.33 -2.02
C ASN A 41 -1.25 -24.93 -0.63
N GLN A 42 -2.29 -25.21 0.17
CA GLN A 42 -2.16 -25.95 1.43
C GLN A 42 -2.04 -27.46 1.20
N VAL A 43 -2.69 -27.99 0.15
CA VAL A 43 -2.83 -29.43 -0.12
C VAL A 43 -1.72 -29.97 -1.03
N THR A 44 -1.08 -29.12 -1.85
CA THR A 44 -0.05 -29.52 -2.84
C THR A 44 1.32 -29.88 -2.25
N SER A 45 1.41 -30.32 -0.99
CA SER A 45 2.67 -30.54 -0.27
C SER A 45 3.53 -31.71 -0.75
N GLU A 46 3.01 -32.62 -1.58
CA GLU A 46 3.68 -33.91 -1.81
C GLU A 46 4.65 -33.96 -3.01
N LYS A 47 4.68 -32.97 -3.92
CA LYS A 47 5.59 -32.99 -5.08
C LYS A 47 6.16 -31.59 -5.41
N PHE A 48 7.35 -31.29 -4.87
CA PHE A 48 8.37 -30.38 -5.44
C PHE A 48 8.15 -28.84 -5.52
N CYS A 49 7.95 -28.19 -4.37
CA CYS A 49 8.72 -27.02 -3.84
C CYS A 49 9.28 -25.88 -4.72
N LYS A 50 8.75 -25.57 -5.91
CA LYS A 50 8.95 -24.24 -6.56
C LYS A 50 7.68 -23.41 -6.53
N GLU A 51 6.56 -23.98 -6.97
CA GLU A 51 5.28 -23.28 -7.05
C GLU A 51 4.79 -22.78 -5.69
N HIS A 52 5.07 -23.52 -4.61
CA HIS A 52 4.73 -23.10 -3.25
C HIS A 52 5.51 -21.86 -2.78
N ASN A 53 6.82 -21.83 -3.07
CA ASN A 53 7.67 -20.69 -2.74
C ASN A 53 7.33 -19.49 -3.63
N GLU A 54 6.96 -19.75 -4.88
CA GLU A 54 6.50 -18.73 -5.82
C GLU A 54 5.20 -18.07 -5.33
N MET A 55 4.19 -18.85 -4.92
CA MET A 55 2.93 -18.28 -4.41
C MET A 55 3.16 -17.44 -3.15
N TRP A 56 4.04 -17.89 -2.25
CA TRP A 56 4.40 -17.10 -1.07
C TRP A 56 5.11 -15.80 -1.46
N HIS A 57 6.05 -15.86 -2.40
CA HIS A 57 6.74 -14.69 -2.92
C HIS A 57 5.76 -13.72 -3.58
N GLN A 58 4.86 -14.21 -4.43
CA GLN A 58 3.79 -13.42 -5.05
C GLN A 58 2.91 -12.75 -3.99
N ALA A 59 2.47 -13.50 -2.97
CA ALA A 59 1.66 -12.96 -1.87
C ALA A 59 2.40 -11.87 -1.08
N GLN A 60 3.71 -12.00 -0.88
CA GLN A 60 4.53 -10.93 -0.27
C GLN A 60 4.66 -9.71 -1.18
N THR A 61 4.87 -9.91 -2.48
CA THR A 61 4.95 -8.83 -3.47
C THR A 61 3.65 -8.04 -3.51
N TYR A 62 2.50 -8.72 -3.53
CA TYR A 62 1.20 -8.04 -3.46
C TYR A 62 0.97 -7.31 -2.14
N LEU A 63 1.41 -7.88 -1.01
CA LEU A 63 1.33 -7.20 0.28
C LEU A 63 2.16 -5.91 0.28
N CYS A 64 3.38 -5.97 -0.27
CA CYS A 64 4.26 -4.81 -0.40
C CYS A 64 3.60 -3.74 -1.29
N MET A 65 3.08 -4.14 -2.44
CA MET A 65 2.39 -3.24 -3.37
C MET A 65 1.22 -2.53 -2.68
N LEU A 66 0.30 -3.27 -2.03
CA LEU A 66 -0.86 -2.68 -1.37
C LEU A 66 -0.47 -1.66 -0.28
N LYS A 67 0.54 -2.00 0.53
CA LYS A 67 1.09 -1.09 1.54
C LYS A 67 1.65 0.18 0.93
N SER A 68 2.49 0.03 -0.09
CA SER A 68 3.10 1.16 -0.79
C SER A 68 2.06 2.05 -1.45
N THR A 69 0.98 1.48 -2.00
CA THR A 69 -0.14 2.26 -2.56
C THR A 69 -0.83 3.08 -1.48
N ARG A 70 -1.16 2.48 -0.32
CA ARG A 70 -1.78 3.20 0.81
C ARG A 70 -0.89 4.34 1.32
N GLU A 71 0.40 4.08 1.47
CA GLU A 71 1.38 5.09 1.90
C GLU A 71 1.55 6.19 0.85
N HIS A 72 1.56 5.82 -0.44
CA HIS A 72 1.60 6.77 -1.54
C HIS A 72 0.37 7.68 -1.55
N GLU A 73 -0.84 7.16 -1.35
CA GLU A 73 -2.06 7.96 -1.24
C GLU A 73 -2.01 8.92 -0.04
N ALA A 74 -1.49 8.49 1.11
CA ALA A 74 -1.31 9.35 2.28
C ALA A 74 -0.29 10.48 2.02
N LEU A 75 0.84 10.15 1.38
CA LEU A 75 1.83 11.15 0.96
C LEU A 75 1.25 12.09 -0.09
N GLN A 76 0.50 11.57 -1.05
CA GLN A 76 -0.17 12.38 -2.04
C GLN A 76 -1.17 13.32 -1.36
N ALA A 77 -2.00 12.86 -0.43
CA ALA A 77 -2.91 13.75 0.31
C ALA A 77 -2.16 14.84 1.10
N ALA A 78 -1.01 14.52 1.70
CA ALA A 78 -0.22 15.48 2.47
C ALA A 78 0.52 16.51 1.59
N TYR A 79 1.03 16.08 0.44
CA TYR A 79 1.97 16.87 -0.38
C TYR A 79 1.44 17.25 -1.77
N LYS A 80 0.26 16.80 -2.18
CA LYS A 80 -0.44 17.25 -3.39
C LYS A 80 -0.97 18.66 -3.15
N ARG A 81 -0.05 19.62 -3.11
CA ARG A 81 -0.31 21.03 -3.34
C ARG A 81 0.23 21.34 -4.74
N GLY A 82 -0.49 22.17 -5.49
CA GLY A 82 -0.01 22.69 -6.76
C GLY A 82 1.24 23.55 -6.57
N GLU A 83 1.61 24.30 -7.61
CA GLU A 83 2.67 25.30 -7.48
C GLU A 83 2.33 26.28 -6.36
N ARG A 84 3.29 26.50 -5.45
CA ARG A 84 3.17 27.48 -4.36
C ARG A 84 3.23 28.87 -4.95
N THR A 85 2.51 29.83 -4.35
CA THR A 85 2.64 31.22 -4.76
C THR A 85 4.05 31.76 -4.42
N VAL A 86 4.43 32.88 -5.03
CA VAL A 86 5.71 33.55 -4.74
C VAL A 86 5.79 33.95 -3.26
N GLU A 87 4.67 34.37 -2.67
CA GLU A 87 4.53 34.70 -1.24
C GLU A 87 4.80 33.49 -0.34
N GLU A 88 4.15 32.36 -0.61
CA GLU A 88 4.33 31.12 0.16
C GLU A 88 5.77 30.60 0.05
N SER A 89 6.36 30.73 -1.13
CA SER A 89 7.74 30.33 -1.40
C SER A 89 8.75 31.22 -0.66
N ALA A 90 8.54 32.54 -0.67
CA ALA A 90 9.36 33.48 0.09
C ALA A 90 9.29 33.19 1.59
N LYS A 91 8.10 32.88 2.11
CA LYS A 91 7.91 32.58 3.54
C LYS A 91 8.65 31.31 4.00
N LEU A 92 8.76 30.29 3.14
CA LEU A 92 9.48 29.05 3.46
C LEU A 92 10.96 29.25 3.75
N VAL A 93 11.57 30.23 3.09
CA VAL A 93 12.99 30.58 3.26
C VAL A 93 13.19 31.76 4.23
N GLY A 94 12.13 32.17 4.95
CA GLY A 94 12.19 33.28 5.91
C GLY A 94 12.20 34.68 5.28
N LEU A 95 11.89 34.79 3.99
CA LEU A 95 11.82 36.05 3.27
C LEU A 95 10.38 36.61 3.29
N LYS A 96 10.27 37.92 3.07
CA LYS A 96 8.99 38.63 2.88
C LYS A 96 9.04 39.35 1.55
N ILE A 97 7.91 39.39 0.86
CA ILE A 97 7.79 40.16 -0.38
C ILE A 97 7.75 41.65 -0.04
N PRO A 98 8.55 42.49 -0.73
CA PRO A 98 8.53 43.92 -0.52
C PRO A 98 7.16 44.50 -0.90
N LYS A 99 6.68 45.47 -0.12
CA LYS A 99 5.46 46.20 -0.49
C LYS A 99 5.75 47.06 -1.71
N PRO A 100 4.83 47.15 -2.68
CA PRO A 100 4.95 48.11 -3.77
C PRO A 100 5.02 49.53 -3.19
N TYR A 101 5.78 50.40 -3.86
CA TYR A 101 5.88 51.80 -3.50
C TYR A 101 4.52 52.48 -3.76
N GLU A 102 3.92 53.05 -2.72
CA GLU A 102 2.72 53.89 -2.83
C GLU A 102 3.18 55.36 -2.83
N GLU A 103 2.81 56.10 -3.87
CA GLU A 103 3.09 57.54 -4.05
C GLU A 103 2.29 58.44 -3.09
#